data_AF-A0A7C7NCP6-F1
#
_entry.id   AF-A0A7C7NCP6-F1
#
_cell.length_a   1.000
_cell.length_b   1.000
_cell.length_c   1.000
_cell.angle_alpha   90.00
_cell.angle_beta   90.00
_cell.angle_gamma   90.00
#
_symmetry.space_group_name_H-M   'P 1'
#
loop_
_entity.id
_entity.type
_entity.pdbx_description
1 polymer ?
#
loop_
_entity_poly.entity_id
_entity_poly.type
_entity_poly.pdbx_seq_one_letter_code
_entity_poly.pdbx_strand_id
1 'polypeptide(L)'
;MERIVHVHFKDVRKKEFNKYDSSSDSFLNTVLSGIFTVPGDGCIDFSSIVKILQQNHYNGWIIVEAEQDPDKADPLHYATSARHYLNSILTN
;
A
#
# COMPACT_ATOMS: atom_id res chain seq x y z
N MET A 1 -14.27 14.56 5.51
CA MET A 1 -13.54 13.39 6.07
C MET A 1 -14.28 12.72 7.24
N GLU A 2 -15.50 13.13 7.56
CA GLU A 2 -16.19 12.75 8.81
C GLU A 2 -16.47 11.25 8.99
N ARG A 3 -16.45 10.45 7.91
CA ARG A 3 -16.67 8.99 7.98
C ARG A 3 -15.40 8.13 7.94
N ILE A 4 -14.24 8.72 7.65
CA ILE A 4 -12.98 7.99 7.55
C ILE A 4 -12.24 8.18 8.87
N VAL A 5 -12.22 7.13 9.70
CA VAL A 5 -11.58 7.13 11.03
C VAL A 5 -10.25 6.36 11.04
N HIS A 6 -10.00 5.53 10.03
CA HIS A 6 -8.84 4.66 9.93
C HIS A 6 -8.50 4.43 8.45
N VAL A 7 -7.21 4.37 8.11
CA VAL A 7 -6.74 4.23 6.72
C VAL A 7 -5.69 3.12 6.65
N HIS A 8 -5.84 2.22 5.68
CA HIS A 8 -4.81 1.24 5.35
C HIS A 8 -4.11 1.66 4.05
N PHE A 9 -2.79 1.72 4.11
CA PHE A 9 -1.92 1.94 2.97
C PHE A 9 -1.40 0.58 2.48
N LYS A 10 -2.03 0.11 1.40
CA LYS A 10 -1.65 -1.07 0.63
C LYS A 10 -1.41 -0.63 -0.80
N ASP A 11 -0.26 -0.95 -1.36
CA ASP A 11 0.10 -0.64 -2.73
C ASP A 11 -0.12 -1.85 -3.64
N VAL A 12 -0.15 -1.61 -4.94
CA VAL A 12 -0.42 -2.61 -5.97
C VAL A 12 0.67 -2.54 -7.04
N ARG A 13 1.28 -3.69 -7.36
CA ARG A 13 2.21 -3.81 -8.48
C ARG A 13 1.42 -3.93 -9.78
N LYS A 14 1.39 -2.86 -10.58
CA LYS A 14 0.66 -2.78 -11.87
C LYS A 14 0.90 -3.98 -12.80
N LYS A 15 2.14 -4.49 -12.85
CA LYS A 15 2.49 -5.63 -13.70
C LYS A 15 1.74 -6.91 -13.33
N GLU A 16 1.59 -7.19 -12.03
CA GLU A 16 0.88 -8.38 -11.55
C GLU A 16 -0.64 -8.14 -11.59
N PHE A 17 -1.09 -6.91 -11.29
CA PHE A 17 -2.50 -6.53 -11.44
C PHE A 17 -3.01 -6.71 -12.87
N ASN A 18 -2.20 -6.40 -13.89
CA ASN A 18 -2.59 -6.61 -15.29
C ASN A 18 -2.72 -8.08 -15.69
N LYS A 19 -2.21 -9.02 -14.88
CA LYS A 19 -2.35 -10.47 -15.11
C LYS A 19 -3.52 -11.06 -14.32
N TYR A 20 -4.03 -10.34 -13.32
CA TYR A 20 -5.12 -10.78 -12.47
C TYR A 20 -6.43 -10.89 -13.24
N ASP A 21 -7.12 -12.00 -13.07
CA ASP A 21 -8.47 -12.24 -13.58
C ASP A 21 -9.43 -12.54 -12.43
N SER A 22 -10.32 -11.59 -12.13
CA SER A 22 -11.30 -11.71 -11.05
C SER A 22 -12.31 -12.85 -11.19
N SER A 23 -12.44 -13.43 -12.39
CA SER A 23 -13.37 -14.54 -12.62
C SER A 23 -12.77 -15.92 -12.28
N SER A 24 -11.43 -16.00 -12.21
CA SER A 24 -10.72 -17.28 -12.09
C SER A 24 -9.68 -17.30 -10.96
N ASP A 25 -9.10 -16.16 -10.60
CA ASP A 25 -8.09 -16.08 -9.53
C ASP A 25 -8.73 -16.02 -8.14
N SER A 26 -8.27 -16.92 -7.26
CA SER A 26 -8.57 -16.82 -5.83
C SER A 26 -7.75 -15.72 -5.17
N PHE A 27 -8.29 -15.10 -4.12
CA PHE A 27 -7.58 -14.08 -3.36
C PHE A 27 -6.21 -14.54 -2.86
N LEU A 28 -6.10 -15.80 -2.39
CA LEU A 28 -4.82 -16.36 -1.93
C LEU A 28 -3.79 -16.42 -3.08
N ASN A 29 -4.19 -16.89 -4.26
CA ASN A 29 -3.30 -16.93 -5.42
C ASN A 29 -2.89 -15.51 -5.84
N THR A 30 -3.82 -14.57 -5.77
CA THR A 30 -3.59 -13.14 -6.03
C THR A 30 -2.54 -12.59 -5.07
N VAL A 31 -2.62 -12.87 -3.76
CA VAL A 31 -1.58 -12.53 -2.76
C VAL A 31 -0.23 -13.18 -3.12
N LEU A 32 -0.22 -14.49 -3.39
CA LEU A 32 0.99 -15.25 -3.69
C LEU A 32 1.67 -14.84 -5.00
N SER A 33 0.94 -14.21 -5.93
CA SER A 33 1.50 -13.63 -7.15
C SER A 33 2.33 -12.37 -6.90
N GLY A 34 2.27 -11.80 -5.69
CA GLY A 34 2.96 -10.56 -5.34
C GLY A 34 2.26 -9.31 -5.87
N ILE A 35 0.95 -9.36 -6.08
CA ILE A 35 0.17 -8.22 -6.54
C ILE A 35 0.17 -7.07 -5.53
N PHE A 36 0.09 -7.37 -4.23
CA PHE A 36 0.07 -6.39 -3.15
C PHE A 36 1.49 -6.15 -2.64
N THR A 37 1.76 -4.90 -2.28
CA THR A 37 3.03 -4.48 -1.71
C THR A 37 2.85 -3.24 -0.84
N VAL A 38 3.95 -2.71 -0.30
CA VAL A 38 3.96 -1.52 0.53
C VAL A 38 4.05 -0.23 -0.30
N PRO A 39 3.64 0.93 0.23
CA PRO A 39 3.78 2.21 -0.45
C PRO A 39 5.21 2.48 -0.95
N GLY A 40 5.32 2.88 -2.21
CA GLY A 40 6.59 3.20 -2.86
C GLY A 40 7.22 2.03 -3.63
N ASP A 41 6.63 0.84 -3.55
CA ASP A 41 7.02 -0.34 -4.35
C ASP A 41 5.97 -0.74 -5.40
N GLY A 42 4.80 -0.10 -5.41
CA GLY A 42 3.77 -0.30 -6.42
C GLY A 42 3.54 0.93 -7.27
N CYS A 43 2.27 1.16 -7.64
CA CYS A 43 1.89 2.20 -8.59
C CYS A 43 0.87 3.20 -8.06
N ILE A 44 0.44 3.11 -6.80
CA ILE A 44 -0.51 4.06 -6.21
C ILE A 44 0.22 5.37 -5.87
N ASP A 45 -0.36 6.50 -6.27
CA ASP A 45 0.15 7.83 -5.91
C ASP A 45 -0.28 8.21 -4.48
N PHE A 46 0.54 7.80 -3.51
CA PHE A 46 0.31 8.14 -2.10
C PHE A 46 0.57 9.61 -1.78
N SER A 47 1.34 10.34 -2.59
CA SER A 47 1.59 11.77 -2.37
C SER A 47 0.28 12.56 -2.48
N SER A 48 -0.50 12.29 -3.53
CA SER A 48 -1.83 12.89 -3.69
C SER A 48 -2.80 12.48 -2.58
N ILE A 49 -2.78 11.22 -2.15
CA ILE A 49 -3.64 10.72 -1.05
C ILE A 49 -3.30 11.43 0.27
N VAL A 50 -2.02 11.49 0.63
CA VAL A 50 -1.54 12.18 1.84
C VAL A 50 -1.96 13.64 1.83
N LYS A 51 -1.81 14.34 0.70
CA LYS A 51 -2.22 15.74 0.56
C LYS A 51 -3.72 15.92 0.82
N ILE A 52 -4.57 15.03 0.32
CA ILE A 52 -6.03 15.07 0.57
C ILE A 52 -6.33 14.84 2.05
N LEU A 53 -5.67 13.87 2.68
CA LEU A 53 -5.83 13.59 4.12
C LEU A 53 -5.45 14.81 4.97
N GLN A 54 -4.31 15.45 4.67
CA GLN A 54 -3.85 16.67 5.35
C GLN A 54 -4.80 17.85 5.16
N GLN A 55 -5.25 18.12 3.92
CA GLN A 55 -6.20 19.19 3.60
C GLN A 55 -7.53 19.07 4.33
N ASN A 56 -7.89 17.84 4.71
CA ASN A 56 -9.11 17.53 5.42
C ASN A 56 -8.90 17.36 6.94
N HIS A 57 -7.71 17.70 7.46
CA HIS A 57 -7.36 17.59 8.87
C HIS A 57 -7.58 16.18 9.45
N TYR A 58 -7.32 15.13 8.65
CA TYR A 58 -7.37 13.77 9.15
C TYR A 58 -6.36 13.57 10.28
N ASN A 59 -6.81 13.03 11.41
CA ASN A 59 -6.01 12.85 12.64
C ASN A 59 -6.08 11.41 13.20
N GLY A 60 -6.56 10.45 12.39
CA GLY A 60 -6.61 9.05 12.76
C GLY A 60 -5.33 8.29 12.41
N TRP A 61 -5.38 6.96 12.58
CA TRP A 61 -4.25 6.07 12.27
C TRP A 61 -4.20 5.70 10.79
N ILE A 62 -2.99 5.76 10.25
CA ILE A 62 -2.64 5.16 8.96
C ILE A 62 -1.77 3.93 9.25
N ILE A 63 -2.19 2.77 8.75
CA ILE A 63 -1.43 1.52 8.86
C ILE A 63 -0.89 1.14 7.49
N VAL A 64 0.41 0.85 7.40
CA VAL A 64 0.98 0.18 6.22
C VAL A 64 0.64 -1.30 6.31
N GLU A 65 -0.02 -1.84 5.29
CA GLU A 65 -0.48 -3.22 5.26
C GLU A 65 -0.21 -3.83 3.88
N ALA A 66 0.55 -4.92 3.83
CA ALA A 66 0.79 -5.67 2.60
C ALA A 66 0.85 -7.17 2.90
N GLU A 67 -0.06 -7.95 2.31
CA GLU A 67 0.03 -9.40 2.31
C GLU A 67 1.05 -9.81 1.26
N GLN A 68 2.16 -10.38 1.71
CA GLN A 68 3.23 -10.89 0.86
C GLN A 68 3.73 -12.21 1.43
N ASP A 69 4.30 -13.04 0.55
CA ASP A 69 5.04 -14.24 0.94
C ASP A 69 6.38 -13.82 1.57
N PRO A 70 6.60 -14.01 2.89
CA PRO A 70 7.77 -13.48 3.59
C PRO A 70 9.09 -14.13 3.14
N ASP A 71 9.04 -15.33 2.54
CA ASP A 71 10.22 -15.99 1.97
C ASP A 71 10.69 -15.29 0.68
N LYS A 72 9.78 -14.57 0.00
CA LYS A 72 10.08 -13.77 -1.20
C LYS A 72 10.20 -12.27 -0.89
N ALA A 73 9.56 -11.81 0.16
CA ALA A 73 9.47 -10.42 0.54
C ALA A 73 9.76 -10.23 2.03
N ASP A 74 11.05 -10.01 2.35
CA ASP A 74 11.49 -9.81 3.73
C ASP A 74 10.69 -8.68 4.42
N PRO A 75 9.94 -8.99 5.50
CA PRO A 75 9.09 -8.00 6.16
C PRO A 75 9.85 -6.79 6.69
N LEU A 76 11.08 -6.97 7.20
CA LEU A 76 11.86 -5.85 7.75
C LEU A 76 12.28 -4.89 6.64
N HIS A 77 12.77 -5.41 5.52
CA HIS A 77 13.11 -4.63 4.35
C HIS A 77 11.93 -3.79 3.87
N TYR A 78 10.76 -4.41 3.66
CA TYR A 78 9.58 -3.71 3.15
C TYR A 78 8.96 -2.74 4.15
N ALA A 79 8.96 -3.05 5.45
CA ALA A 79 8.52 -2.08 6.47
C ALA A 79 9.43 -0.84 6.50
N THR A 80 10.74 -1.03 6.33
CA THR A 80 11.73 0.04 6.33
C THR A 80 11.62 0.89 5.06
N SER A 81 11.48 0.27 3.88
CA SER A 81 11.33 0.99 2.62
C SER A 81 10.04 1.83 2.59
N ALA A 82 8.92 1.27 3.06
CA ALA A 82 7.66 1.98 3.19
C ALA A 82 7.79 3.21 4.08
N ARG A 83 8.44 3.07 5.25
CA ARG A 83 8.69 4.19 6.16
C ARG A 83 9.53 5.29 5.50
N HIS A 84 10.58 4.92 4.76
CA HIS A 84 11.40 5.90 4.04
C HIS A 84 10.62 6.64 2.96
N TYR A 85 9.83 5.92 2.16
CA TYR A 85 8.96 6.52 1.15
C TYR A 85 7.92 7.45 1.76
N LEU A 86 7.24 7.03 2.83
CA LEU A 86 6.25 7.87 3.50
C LEU A 86 6.88 9.14 4.09
N ASN A 87 8.06 9.04 4.70
CA ASN A 87 8.78 10.22 5.17
C ASN A 87 9.11 11.19 4.02
N SER A 88 9.51 10.69 2.85
CA SER A 88 9.87 11.59 1.74
C SER A 88 8.68 12.38 1.19
N ILE A 89 7.45 11.86 1.31
CA ILE A 89 6.23 12.56 0.86
C ILE A 89 5.50 13.32 1.98
N LEU A 90 5.78 13.03 3.25
CA LEU A 90 5.18 13.70 4.41
C LEU A 90 5.91 14.99 4.82
N THR A 91 7.21 15.11 4.52
CA THR A 91 8.00 16.32 4.85
C THR A 91 7.88 17.35 3.73
N ASN A 92 6.84 18.18 3.78
CA ASN A 92 6.74 19.49 3.11
C ASN A 92 6.14 20.51 4.07
#